data_AF-A0A258F908-F1
#
_entry.id   AF-A0A258F908-F1
#
_cell.length_a   1.000
_cell.length_b   1.000
_cell.length_c   1.000
_cell.angle_alpha   90.00
_cell.angle_beta   90.00
_cell.angle_gamma   90.00
#
_symmetry.space_group_name_H-M   'P 1'
#
loop_
_entity.id
_entity.type
_entity.pdbx_description
1 polymer ?
#
loop_
_entity_poly.entity_id
_entity_poly.type
_entity_poly.pdbx_seq_one_letter_code
_entity_poly.pdbx_strand_id
1 'polypeptide(L)'
;MDRGSVIGLILGLVAILGGQAMEGGHIGLFLQPAAFVIVVLGTCAAVLLHFPLAVFLHGMRMAKWVFRPPASDTHALIRRVILWSNTTRKEGVLALERHVNMTSDPYQKGALQLLVDGADAEKLRETLEVQISNFETAERQAARVWEAAGGYAPTLGILGAVIGLIHVMENLSDPSKLGAGIAVAFVATIYGVGLANLVFLPIANKIKF
;
A
#
# COMPACT_ATOMS: atom_id res chain seq x y z
N MET A 1 -9.42 4.55 -12.55
CA MET A 1 -7.95 4.55 -12.37
C MET A 1 -7.56 5.94 -11.91
N ASP A 2 -6.78 6.04 -10.85
CA ASP A 2 -6.28 7.34 -10.43
C ASP A 2 -5.15 7.80 -11.35
N ARG A 3 -5.45 8.79 -12.21
CA ARG A 3 -4.49 9.33 -13.17
C ARG A 3 -3.32 10.02 -12.48
N GLY A 4 -3.54 10.59 -11.28
CA GLY A 4 -2.51 11.30 -10.53
C GLY A 4 -1.36 10.40 -10.09
N SER A 5 -1.66 9.20 -9.57
CA SER A 5 -0.63 8.24 -9.15
C SER A 5 0.22 7.75 -10.32
N VAL A 6 -0.39 7.49 -11.47
CA VAL A 6 0.32 7.04 -12.67
C VAL A 6 1.23 8.16 -13.22
N ILE A 7 0.71 9.38 -13.31
CA ILE A 7 1.48 10.54 -13.80
C ILE A 7 2.65 10.83 -12.84
N GLY A 8 2.42 10.83 -11.53
CA GLY A 8 3.47 11.07 -10.54
C GLY A 8 4.60 10.05 -10.60
N LEU A 9 4.28 8.76 -10.72
CA LEU A 9 5.27 7.69 -10.85
C LEU A 9 6.09 7.84 -12.13
N ILE A 10 5.43 8.12 -13.26
CA ILE A 10 6.12 8.32 -14.55
C ILE A 10 7.03 9.54 -14.50
N LEU A 11 6.56 10.67 -13.95
CA LEU A 11 7.37 11.88 -13.81
C LEU A 11 8.60 11.64 -12.92
N GLY A 12 8.44 10.92 -11.79
CA GLY A 12 9.56 10.57 -10.93
C GLY A 12 10.60 9.69 -11.64
N LEU A 13 10.15 8.67 -12.39
CA LEU A 13 11.04 7.82 -13.17
C LEU A 13 11.74 8.58 -14.31
N VAL A 14 11.01 9.45 -15.02
CA VAL A 14 11.57 10.29 -16.09
C VAL A 14 12.57 11.29 -15.53
N ALA A 15 12.35 11.87 -14.35
CA ALA A 15 13.30 12.78 -13.73
C ALA A 15 14.62 12.08 -13.41
N ILE A 16 14.57 10.86 -12.87
CA ILE A 16 15.78 10.09 -12.51
C ILE A 16 16.50 9.58 -13.76
N LEU A 17 15.77 8.91 -14.67
CA LEU A 17 16.38 8.34 -15.88
C LEU A 17 16.80 9.43 -16.88
N GLY A 18 16.02 10.51 -16.98
CA GLY A 18 16.33 11.67 -17.81
C GLY A 18 17.55 12.44 -17.29
N GLY A 19 17.64 12.67 -15.97
CA GLY A 19 18.82 13.25 -15.34
C GLY A 19 20.08 12.43 -15.64
N GLN A 20 20.01 11.11 -15.48
CA GLN A 20 21.13 10.22 -15.81
C GLN A 20 21.51 10.25 -17.29
N ALA A 21 20.53 10.28 -18.19
CA ALA A 21 20.79 10.34 -19.62
C ALA A 21 21.50 11.65 -20.02
N MET A 22 21.15 12.77 -19.37
CA MET A 22 21.81 14.06 -19.58
C MET A 22 23.27 14.07 -19.10
N GLU A 23 23.59 13.32 -18.05
CA GLU A 23 24.98 13.12 -17.58
C GLU A 23 25.76 12.10 -18.42
N GLY A 24 25.15 11.51 -19.46
CA GLY A 24 25.79 10.52 -20.33
C GLY A 24 25.90 9.12 -19.70
N GLY A 25 25.16 8.85 -18.63
CA GLY A 25 25.21 7.57 -17.92
C GLY A 25 24.50 6.42 -18.67
N HIS A 26 25.05 5.21 -18.55
CA HIS A 26 24.43 4.01 -19.10
C HIS A 26 23.39 3.41 -18.13
N ILE A 27 22.19 3.10 -18.61
CA ILE A 27 21.09 2.52 -17.81
C ILE A 27 21.48 1.14 -17.24
N GLY A 28 22.37 0.40 -17.93
CA GLY A 28 22.90 -0.89 -17.49
C GLY A 28 23.63 -0.84 -16.14
N LEU A 29 24.10 0.34 -15.71
CA LEU A 29 24.74 0.52 -14.41
C LEU A 29 23.78 0.30 -13.25
N PHE A 30 22.48 0.59 -13.42
CA PHE A 30 21.49 0.35 -12.37
C PHE A 30 21.12 -1.13 -12.24
N LEU A 31 21.43 -1.98 -13.23
CA LEU A 31 21.05 -3.39 -13.21
C LEU A 31 22.07 -4.20 -12.41
N GLN A 32 22.03 -4.06 -11.08
CA GLN A 32 22.81 -4.88 -10.16
C GLN A 32 21.91 -5.82 -9.35
N PRO A 33 21.87 -7.12 -9.72
CA PRO A 33 21.07 -8.12 -9.03
C PRO A 33 21.38 -8.20 -7.53
N ALA A 34 22.64 -8.06 -7.14
CA ALA A 34 23.06 -8.09 -5.74
C ALA A 34 22.42 -6.94 -4.94
N ALA A 35 22.52 -5.70 -5.44
CA ALA A 35 21.89 -4.54 -4.82
C ALA A 35 20.37 -4.67 -4.75
N PHE A 36 19.74 -5.18 -5.81
CA PHE A 36 18.29 -5.42 -5.85
C PHE A 36 17.86 -6.41 -4.76
N VAL A 37 18.54 -7.54 -4.64
CA VAL A 37 18.22 -8.57 -3.64
C VAL A 37 18.39 -8.01 -2.23
N ILE A 38 19.50 -7.35 -1.92
CA ILE A 38 19.75 -6.80 -0.59
C ILE A 38 18.65 -5.82 -0.18
N VAL A 39 18.30 -4.89 -1.07
CA VAL A 39 17.32 -3.84 -0.75
C VAL A 39 15.90 -4.38 -0.77
N VAL A 40 15.46 -5.02 -1.85
CA VAL A 40 14.06 -5.43 -2.01
C VAL A 40 13.74 -6.61 -1.11
N LEU A 41 14.52 -7.70 -1.18
CA LEU A 41 14.27 -8.87 -0.34
C LEU A 41 14.53 -8.56 1.13
N GLY A 42 15.58 -7.78 1.44
CA GLY A 42 15.86 -7.34 2.80
C GLY A 42 14.74 -6.48 3.39
N THR A 43 14.16 -5.56 2.60
CA THR A 43 13.01 -4.75 3.03
C THR A 43 11.79 -5.63 3.27
N CYS A 44 11.48 -6.55 2.34
CA CYS A 44 10.37 -7.48 2.51
C CYS A 44 10.54 -8.35 3.76
N ALA A 45 11.75 -8.86 4.03
CA ALA A 45 12.06 -9.63 5.23
C ALA A 45 11.93 -8.80 6.51
N ALA A 46 12.45 -7.58 6.53
CA ALA A 46 12.33 -6.67 7.68
C ALA A 46 10.87 -6.35 8.01
N VAL A 47 10.04 -6.13 6.98
CA VAL A 47 8.61 -5.86 7.15
C VAL A 47 7.86 -7.12 7.62
N LEU A 48 8.19 -8.30 7.09
CA LEU A 48 7.63 -9.57 7.55
C LEU A 48 7.99 -9.90 9.00
N LEU A 49 9.16 -9.46 9.48
CA LEU A 49 9.54 -9.57 10.90
C LEU A 49 8.78 -8.59 11.78
N HIS A 50 8.39 -7.42 11.24
CA HIS A 50 7.66 -6.39 11.98
C HIS A 50 6.17 -6.74 12.12
N PHE A 51 5.53 -7.30 11.08
CA PHE A 51 4.08 -7.52 11.03
C PHE A 51 3.69 -9.00 10.93
N PRO A 52 2.55 -9.41 11.52
CA PRO A 52 1.98 -10.73 11.24
C PRO A 52 1.70 -10.93 9.75
N LEU A 53 1.87 -12.16 9.26
CA LEU A 53 1.73 -12.50 7.84
C LEU A 53 0.38 -12.07 7.24
N ALA A 54 -0.71 -12.17 8.02
CA ALA A 54 -2.04 -11.73 7.58
C ALA A 54 -2.09 -10.23 7.26
N VAL A 55 -1.46 -9.39 8.10
CA VAL A 55 -1.41 -7.93 7.92
C VAL A 55 -0.53 -7.57 6.73
N PHE A 56 0.62 -8.25 6.59
CA PHE A 56 1.50 -8.09 5.43
C PHE A 56 0.77 -8.39 4.11
N LEU A 57 0.11 -9.55 4.01
CA LEU A 57 -0.63 -9.94 2.81
C LEU A 57 -1.80 -8.98 2.51
N HIS A 58 -2.47 -8.47 3.55
CA HIS A 58 -3.51 -7.44 3.39
C HIS A 58 -2.93 -6.15 2.81
N GLY A 59 -1.82 -5.64 3.37
CA GLY A 59 -1.06 -4.51 2.83
C GLY A 59 -0.67 -4.69 1.37
N MET A 60 -0.15 -5.85 0.99
CA MET A 60 0.21 -6.16 -0.39
C MET A 60 -1.00 -6.12 -1.34
N ARG A 61 -2.17 -6.62 -0.90
CA ARG A 61 -3.41 -6.57 -1.70
C ARG A 61 -3.92 -5.14 -1.86
N MET A 62 -3.72 -4.27 -0.88
CA MET A 62 -4.15 -2.88 -0.91
C MET A 62 -3.32 -1.99 -1.83
N ALA A 63 -2.12 -2.42 -2.24
CA ALA A 63 -1.32 -1.68 -3.23
C ALA A 63 -2.10 -1.38 -4.52
N LYS A 64 -3.03 -2.26 -4.90
CA LYS A 64 -3.88 -2.08 -6.09
C LYS A 64 -4.79 -0.85 -5.98
N TRP A 65 -5.14 -0.42 -4.77
CA TRP A 65 -6.01 0.73 -4.54
C TRP A 65 -5.36 2.05 -4.93
N VAL A 66 -4.03 2.12 -4.93
CA VAL A 66 -3.29 3.29 -5.42
C VAL A 66 -3.61 3.57 -6.89
N PHE A 67 -3.74 2.52 -7.70
CA PHE A 67 -4.05 2.66 -9.12
C PHE A 67 -5.55 2.58 -9.42
N ARG A 68 -6.29 1.84 -8.59
CA ARG A 68 -7.73 1.60 -8.73
C ARG A 68 -8.40 1.74 -7.36
N PRO A 69 -8.63 2.98 -6.89
CA PRO A 69 -9.31 3.19 -5.62
C PRO A 69 -10.74 2.62 -5.70
N PRO A 70 -11.27 2.08 -4.60
CA PRO A 70 -12.66 1.63 -4.56
C PRO A 70 -13.59 2.80 -4.92
N ALA A 71 -14.55 2.55 -5.80
CA ALA A 71 -15.50 3.56 -6.20
C ALA A 71 -16.49 3.83 -5.05
N SER A 72 -16.54 5.05 -4.56
CA SER A 72 -17.59 5.51 -3.66
C SER A 72 -18.71 6.16 -4.48
N ASP A 73 -19.85 5.48 -4.61
CA ASP A 73 -21.06 6.09 -5.18
C ASP A 73 -21.96 6.59 -4.03
N THR A 74 -21.55 7.72 -3.44
CA THR A 74 -22.27 8.38 -2.35
C THR A 74 -23.72 8.70 -2.75
N HIS A 75 -23.96 9.09 -4.00
CA HIS A 75 -25.31 9.38 -4.48
C HIS A 75 -26.18 8.11 -4.54
N ALA A 76 -25.64 6.98 -5.01
CA ALA A 76 -26.37 5.72 -4.95
C ALA A 76 -26.63 5.28 -3.52
N LEU A 77 -25.70 5.50 -2.59
CA LEU A 77 -25.88 5.17 -1.17
C LEU A 77 -27.02 6.00 -0.55
N ILE A 78 -27.04 7.32 -0.77
CA ILE A 78 -28.14 8.19 -0.32
C ILE A 78 -29.48 7.72 -0.87
N ARG A 79 -29.57 7.46 -2.18
CA ARG A 79 -30.80 6.94 -2.82
C ARG A 79 -31.26 5.63 -2.18
N ARG A 80 -30.32 4.74 -1.83
CA ARG A 80 -30.60 3.46 -1.21
C ARG A 80 -31.15 3.62 0.22
N VAL A 81 -30.57 4.50 1.02
CA VAL A 81 -31.06 4.81 2.37
C VAL A 81 -32.46 5.43 2.33
N ILE A 82 -32.71 6.35 1.39
CA ILE A 82 -34.04 6.94 1.20
C ILE A 82 -35.06 5.87 0.78
N LEU A 83 -34.67 4.96 -0.12
CA LEU A 83 -35.51 3.84 -0.54
C LEU A 83 -35.92 2.97 0.66
N TRP A 84 -34.94 2.54 1.47
CA TRP A 84 -35.20 1.76 2.68
C TRP A 84 -36.12 2.49 3.65
N SER A 85 -35.89 3.79 3.89
CA SER A 85 -36.76 4.61 4.76
C SER A 85 -38.21 4.65 4.26
N ASN A 86 -38.42 4.84 2.95
CA ASN A 86 -39.74 4.85 2.35
C ASN A 86 -40.42 3.49 2.42
N THR A 87 -39.68 2.40 2.19
CA THR A 87 -40.19 1.03 2.33
C THR A 87 -40.64 0.77 3.77
N THR A 88 -39.80 1.10 4.75
CA THR A 88 -40.14 0.93 6.17
C THR A 88 -41.39 1.71 6.57
N ARG A 89 -41.55 2.95 6.08
CA ARG A 89 -42.73 3.77 6.38
C ARG A 89 -44.03 3.24 5.76
N LYS A 90 -43.96 2.64 4.57
CA LYS A 90 -45.15 2.18 3.82
C LYS A 90 -45.55 0.75 4.16
N GLU A 91 -44.57 -0.13 4.29
CA GLU A 91 -44.74 -1.59 4.36
C GLU A 91 -44.26 -2.18 5.70
N GLY A 92 -43.68 -1.36 6.58
CA GLY A 92 -43.10 -1.79 7.84
C GLY A 92 -41.65 -2.28 7.73
N VAL A 93 -41.02 -2.54 8.88
CA VAL A 93 -39.59 -2.90 8.97
C VAL A 93 -39.31 -4.28 8.35
N LEU A 94 -40.25 -5.23 8.45
CA LEU A 94 -40.10 -6.57 7.88
C LEU A 94 -39.94 -6.55 6.35
N ALA A 95 -40.50 -5.53 5.68
CA ALA A 95 -40.33 -5.35 4.24
C ALA A 95 -38.88 -5.02 3.83
N LEU A 96 -37.96 -4.81 4.78
CA LEU A 96 -36.53 -4.70 4.50
C LEU A 96 -35.86 -6.05 4.22
N GLU A 97 -36.49 -7.18 4.57
CA GLU A 97 -35.89 -8.52 4.38
C GLU A 97 -35.57 -8.82 2.91
N ARG A 98 -36.43 -8.37 1.97
CA ARG A 98 -36.14 -8.43 0.52
C ARG A 98 -34.87 -7.66 0.15
N HIS A 99 -34.59 -6.54 0.83
CA HIS A 99 -33.41 -5.73 0.57
C HIS A 99 -32.14 -6.31 1.20
N VAL A 100 -32.25 -7.10 2.28
CA VAL A 100 -31.12 -7.86 2.86
C VAL A 100 -30.54 -8.82 1.82
N ASN A 101 -31.41 -9.55 1.12
CA ASN A 101 -31.00 -10.56 0.13
C ASN A 101 -30.45 -9.96 -1.17
N MET A 102 -30.88 -8.74 -1.53
CA MET A 102 -30.39 -8.04 -2.72
C MET A 102 -29.08 -7.27 -2.47
N THR A 103 -28.68 -7.05 -1.21
CA THR A 103 -27.50 -6.26 -0.87
C THR A 103 -26.26 -7.14 -0.78
N SER A 104 -25.21 -6.79 -1.53
CA SER A 104 -23.95 -7.53 -1.55
C SER A 104 -22.94 -7.10 -0.49
N ASP A 105 -23.03 -5.85 0.00
CA ASP A 105 -22.10 -5.30 0.99
C ASP A 105 -22.39 -5.88 2.38
N PRO A 106 -21.45 -6.60 3.01
CA PRO A 106 -21.63 -7.20 4.34
C PRO A 106 -22.02 -6.19 5.42
N TYR A 107 -21.50 -4.95 5.34
CA TYR A 107 -21.81 -3.90 6.32
C TYR A 107 -23.27 -3.48 6.23
N GLN A 108 -23.75 -3.19 5.01
CA GLN A 108 -25.15 -2.84 4.76
C GLN A 108 -26.09 -4.00 5.08
N LYS A 109 -25.71 -5.23 4.72
CA LYS A 109 -26.50 -6.42 4.99
C LYS A 109 -26.67 -6.65 6.49
N GLY A 110 -25.60 -6.51 7.27
CA GLY A 110 -25.64 -6.60 8.73
C GLY A 110 -26.53 -5.53 9.35
N ALA A 111 -26.45 -4.28 8.88
CA ALA A 111 -27.31 -3.19 9.33
C ALA A 111 -28.80 -3.46 9.09
N LEU A 112 -29.15 -3.92 7.89
CA LEU A 112 -30.54 -4.25 7.54
C LEU A 112 -31.06 -5.45 8.34
N GLN A 113 -30.22 -6.46 8.57
CA GLN A 113 -30.59 -7.62 9.38
C GLN A 113 -30.91 -7.21 10.82
N LEU A 114 -30.06 -6.41 11.45
CA LEU A 114 -30.29 -5.90 12.81
C LEU A 114 -31.61 -5.11 12.92
N LEU A 115 -31.95 -4.33 11.89
CA LEU A 115 -33.23 -3.62 11.82
C LEU A 115 -34.42 -4.59 11.74
N VAL A 116 -34.35 -5.61 10.88
CA VAL A 116 -35.40 -6.63 10.75
C VAL A 116 -35.58 -7.43 12.04
N ASP A 117 -34.48 -7.71 12.74
CA ASP A 117 -34.46 -8.42 14.03
C ASP A 117 -34.99 -7.56 15.19
N GLY A 118 -35.32 -6.29 14.94
CA GLY A 118 -35.92 -5.39 15.92
C GLY A 118 -34.92 -4.72 16.87
N ALA A 119 -33.64 -4.63 16.50
CA ALA A 119 -32.66 -3.87 17.27
C ALA A 119 -33.06 -2.39 17.36
N ASP A 120 -32.86 -1.80 18.54
CA ASP A 120 -33.09 -0.37 18.73
C ASP A 120 -32.00 0.47 18.03
N ALA A 121 -32.25 1.78 17.93
CA ALA A 121 -31.35 2.69 17.22
C ALA A 121 -29.97 2.81 17.89
N GLU A 122 -29.90 2.65 19.22
CA GLU A 122 -28.66 2.74 19.98
C GLU A 122 -27.78 1.51 19.72
N LYS A 123 -28.35 0.31 19.81
CA LYS A 123 -27.62 -0.94 19.55
C LYS A 123 -27.18 -1.06 18.10
N LEU A 124 -28.01 -0.62 17.16
CA LEU A 124 -27.64 -0.55 15.75
C LEU A 124 -26.43 0.35 15.56
N ARG A 125 -26.47 1.57 16.13
CA ARG A 125 -25.36 2.53 16.03
C ARG A 125 -24.08 1.95 16.62
N GLU A 126 -24.12 1.47 17.86
CA GLU A 126 -22.96 0.91 18.56
C GLU A 126 -22.33 -0.22 17.73
N THR A 127 -23.14 -1.14 17.21
CA THR A 127 -22.65 -2.28 16.43
C THR A 127 -21.98 -1.83 15.13
N LEU A 128 -22.60 -0.88 14.42
CA LEU A 128 -22.08 -0.36 13.16
C LEU A 128 -20.82 0.51 13.36
N GLU A 129 -20.73 1.26 14.45
CA GLU A 129 -19.54 2.04 14.82
C GLU A 129 -18.36 1.12 15.14
N VAL A 130 -18.58 0.03 15.87
CA VAL A 130 -17.54 -0.99 16.13
C VAL A 130 -17.05 -1.62 14.82
N GLN A 131 -17.96 -1.93 13.89
CA GLN A 131 -17.56 -2.45 12.58
C GLN A 131 -16.72 -1.45 11.77
N ILE A 132 -17.12 -0.17 11.75
CA ILE A 132 -16.34 0.89 11.09
C ILE A 132 -14.95 1.01 11.73
N SER A 133 -14.87 1.05 13.06
CA SER A 133 -13.61 1.17 13.80
C SER A 133 -12.67 -0.01 13.55
N ASN A 134 -13.20 -1.23 13.53
CA ASN A 134 -12.42 -2.43 13.23
C ASN A 134 -11.91 -2.43 11.78
N PHE A 135 -12.77 -2.05 10.82
CA PHE A 135 -12.38 -1.90 9.43
C PHE A 135 -11.28 -0.85 9.28
N GLU A 136 -11.49 0.36 9.80
CA GLU A 136 -10.49 1.43 9.76
C GLU A 136 -9.16 1.02 10.40
N THR A 137 -9.20 0.32 11.54
CA THR A 137 -8.00 -0.20 12.21
C THR A 137 -7.24 -1.18 11.32
N ALA A 138 -7.95 -2.12 10.67
CA ALA A 138 -7.33 -3.10 9.77
C ALA A 138 -6.69 -2.42 8.54
N GLU A 139 -7.40 -1.48 7.90
CA GLU A 139 -6.90 -0.74 6.75
C GLU A 139 -5.69 0.14 7.12
N ARG A 140 -5.73 0.82 8.28
CA ARG A 140 -4.60 1.61 8.80
C ARG A 140 -3.39 0.72 9.10
N GLN A 141 -3.59 -0.47 9.66
CA GLN A 141 -2.48 -1.43 9.88
C GLN A 141 -1.83 -1.86 8.57
N ALA A 142 -2.63 -2.12 7.53
CA ALA A 142 -2.12 -2.45 6.22
C ALA A 142 -1.37 -1.27 5.55
N ALA A 143 -1.79 -0.03 5.77
CA ALA A 143 -1.03 1.15 5.34
C ALA A 143 0.35 1.24 6.03
N ARG A 144 0.42 0.88 7.32
CA ARG A 144 1.68 0.87 8.10
C ARG A 144 2.71 -0.13 7.56
N VAL A 145 2.29 -1.20 6.88
CA VAL A 145 3.20 -2.14 6.20
C VAL A 145 4.06 -1.42 5.17
N TRP A 146 3.43 -0.55 4.36
CA TRP A 146 4.12 0.25 3.34
C TRP A 146 4.96 1.37 3.94
N GLU A 147 4.49 1.97 5.02
CA GLU A 147 5.25 2.99 5.75
C GLU A 147 6.53 2.40 6.35
N ALA A 148 6.45 1.21 6.96
CA ALA A 148 7.60 0.47 7.45
C ALA A 148 8.55 0.07 6.31
N ALA A 149 8.03 -0.39 5.16
CA ALA A 149 8.83 -0.66 3.98
C ALA A 149 9.62 0.58 3.53
N GLY A 150 8.98 1.75 3.55
CA GLY A 150 9.62 3.04 3.25
C GLY A 150 10.69 3.43 4.26
N GLY A 151 10.54 3.06 5.54
CA GLY A 151 11.57 3.29 6.56
C GLY A 151 12.76 2.31 6.49
N TYR A 152 12.50 1.05 6.13
CA TYR A 152 13.55 0.03 6.03
C TYR A 152 14.35 0.10 4.72
N ALA A 153 13.72 0.42 3.58
CA ALA A 153 14.42 0.38 2.30
C ALA A 153 15.71 1.24 2.23
N PRO A 154 15.75 2.49 2.75
CA PRO A 154 16.97 3.28 2.75
C PRO A 154 18.05 2.69 3.67
N THR A 155 17.66 2.14 4.82
CA THR A 155 18.63 1.56 5.77
C THR A 155 19.22 0.25 5.26
N LEU A 156 18.43 -0.57 4.55
CA LEU A 156 18.93 -1.72 3.80
C LEU A 156 19.83 -1.29 2.63
N GLY A 157 19.55 -0.15 2.00
CA GLY A 157 20.43 0.47 1.01
C GLY A 157 21.80 0.82 1.59
N ILE A 158 21.85 1.41 2.79
CA ILE A 158 23.11 1.69 3.51
C ILE A 158 23.85 0.39 3.85
N LEU A 159 23.14 -0.66 4.29
CA LEU A 159 23.77 -1.98 4.51
C LEU A 159 24.36 -2.56 3.22
N GLY A 160 23.66 -2.44 2.10
CA GLY A 160 24.18 -2.81 0.79
C GLY A 160 25.43 -2.01 0.39
N ALA A 161 25.46 -0.71 0.73
CA ALA A 161 26.63 0.14 0.53
C ALA A 161 27.85 -0.35 1.35
N VAL A 162 27.64 -0.69 2.62
CA VAL A 162 28.69 -1.25 3.48
C VAL A 162 29.20 -2.59 2.93
N ILE A 163 28.31 -3.48 2.49
CA ILE A 163 28.70 -4.77 1.87
C ILE A 163 29.51 -4.55 0.59
N GLY A 164 29.10 -3.60 -0.26
CA GLY A 164 29.84 -3.25 -1.46
C GLY A 164 31.24 -2.71 -1.13
N LEU A 165 31.37 -1.86 -0.11
CA LEU A 165 32.66 -1.36 0.36
C LEU A 165 33.56 -2.47 0.93
N ILE A 166 33.01 -3.46 1.65
CA ILE A 166 33.77 -4.63 2.12
C ILE A 166 34.38 -5.36 0.92
N HIS A 167 33.61 -5.56 -0.16
CA HIS A 167 34.10 -6.22 -1.37
C HIS A 167 35.21 -5.43 -2.08
N VAL A 168 35.13 -4.10 -2.05
CA VAL A 168 36.19 -3.22 -2.56
C VAL A 168 37.47 -3.36 -1.74
N MET A 169 37.35 -3.39 -0.41
CA MET A 169 38.51 -3.56 0.49
C MET A 169 39.16 -4.94 0.36
N GLU A 170 38.37 -5.99 0.10
CA GLU A 170 38.87 -7.34 -0.13
C GLU A 170 39.71 -7.45 -1.42
N ASN A 171 39.39 -6.64 -2.44
CA ASN A 171 40.02 -6.68 -3.76
C ASN A 171 40.95 -5.47 -4.00
N LEU A 172 41.45 -4.82 -2.95
CA LEU A 172 42.24 -3.59 -3.04
C LEU A 172 43.50 -3.74 -3.93
N SER A 173 44.04 -4.95 -4.02
CA SER A 173 45.20 -5.29 -4.84
C SER A 173 44.90 -5.43 -6.34
N ASP A 174 43.63 -5.51 -6.74
CA ASP A 174 43.19 -5.67 -8.13
C ASP A 174 42.23 -4.54 -8.55
N PRO A 175 42.76 -3.45 -9.15
CA PRO A 175 41.96 -2.32 -9.60
C PRO A 175 40.83 -2.68 -10.57
N SER A 176 40.95 -3.80 -11.30
CA SER A 176 39.93 -4.23 -12.26
C SER A 176 38.63 -4.67 -11.59
N LYS A 177 38.67 -5.09 -10.32
CA LYS A 177 37.52 -5.57 -9.55
C LYS A 177 36.89 -4.53 -8.63
N LEU A 178 37.57 -3.41 -8.39
CA LEU A 178 37.07 -2.35 -7.51
C LEU A 178 35.79 -1.71 -8.05
N GLY A 179 35.70 -1.52 -9.37
CA GLY A 179 34.54 -0.88 -9.99
C GLY A 179 33.22 -1.60 -9.72
N ALA A 180 33.23 -2.94 -9.66
CA ALA A 180 32.02 -3.73 -9.42
C ALA A 180 31.49 -3.53 -7.99
N GLY A 181 32.37 -3.58 -6.97
CA GLY A 181 31.97 -3.39 -5.58
C GLY A 181 31.48 -1.98 -5.28
N ILE A 182 32.14 -0.96 -5.85
CA ILE A 182 31.73 0.44 -5.74
C ILE A 182 30.35 0.65 -6.37
N ALA A 183 30.13 0.09 -7.57
CA ALA A 183 28.86 0.24 -8.26
C ALA A 183 27.71 -0.40 -7.48
N VAL A 184 27.89 -1.62 -6.93
CA VAL A 184 26.88 -2.26 -6.06
C VAL A 184 26.54 -1.37 -4.87
N ALA A 185 27.53 -0.73 -4.25
CA ALA A 185 27.31 0.11 -3.08
C ALA A 185 26.44 1.35 -3.39
N PHE A 186 26.73 2.05 -4.48
CA PHE A 186 25.95 3.21 -4.89
C PHE A 186 24.55 2.84 -5.37
N VAL A 187 24.42 1.77 -6.16
CA VAL A 187 23.10 1.35 -6.66
C VAL A 187 22.21 0.83 -5.53
N ALA A 188 22.75 0.16 -4.52
CA ALA A 188 21.99 -0.22 -3.32
C ALA A 188 21.40 1.01 -2.62
N THR A 189 22.16 2.10 -2.52
CA THR A 189 21.69 3.35 -1.91
C THR A 189 20.59 4.00 -2.75
N ILE A 190 20.76 4.05 -4.07
CA ILE A 190 19.77 4.59 -5.00
C ILE A 190 18.48 3.78 -4.96
N TYR A 191 18.57 2.45 -4.93
CA TYR A 191 17.39 1.59 -4.77
C TYR A 191 16.69 1.80 -3.43
N GLY A 192 17.43 1.88 -2.33
CA GLY A 192 16.84 2.10 -1.01
C GLY A 192 16.06 3.39 -0.93
N VAL A 193 16.69 4.52 -1.27
CA VAL A 193 16.07 5.85 -1.21
C VAL A 193 15.00 6.02 -2.30
N GLY A 194 15.24 5.51 -3.50
CA GLY A 194 14.31 5.59 -4.63
C GLY A 194 13.03 4.82 -4.37
N LEU A 195 13.12 3.55 -3.94
CA LEU A 195 11.95 2.73 -3.62
C LEU A 195 11.16 3.30 -2.43
N ALA A 196 11.85 3.79 -1.40
CA ALA A 196 11.18 4.41 -0.26
C ALA A 196 10.31 5.60 -0.68
N ASN A 197 10.89 6.54 -1.44
CA ASN A 197 10.24 7.83 -1.71
C ASN A 197 9.34 7.84 -2.94
N LEU A 198 9.59 6.98 -3.94
CA LEU A 198 8.77 6.94 -5.15
C LEU A 198 7.68 5.87 -5.10
N VAL A 199 7.85 4.84 -4.26
CA VAL A 199 6.96 3.67 -4.24
C VAL A 199 6.33 3.51 -2.86
N PHE A 200 7.11 3.17 -1.83
CA PHE A 200 6.55 2.70 -0.56
C PHE A 200 5.80 3.78 0.24
N LEU A 201 6.43 4.93 0.48
CA LEU A 201 5.81 6.02 1.23
C LEU A 201 4.61 6.64 0.49
N PRO A 202 4.66 6.89 -0.84
CA PRO A 202 3.48 7.32 -1.58
C PRO A 202 2.32 6.32 -1.50
N ILE A 203 2.58 5.01 -1.62
CA ILE A 203 1.54 3.98 -1.46
C ILE A 203 0.93 4.03 -0.06
N ALA A 204 1.77 4.08 0.98
CA ALA A 204 1.31 4.16 2.37
C ALA A 204 0.39 5.35 2.61
N ASN A 205 0.78 6.53 2.11
CA ASN A 205 0.00 7.75 2.28
C ASN A 205 -1.28 7.72 1.46
N LYS A 206 -1.23 7.22 0.22
CA LYS A 206 -2.42 7.12 -0.65
C LYS A 206 -3.49 6.21 -0.07
N ILE A 207 -3.11 5.14 0.62
CA ILE A 207 -4.05 4.23 1.28
C ILE A 207 -4.75 4.90 2.47
N LYS A 208 -4.07 5.83 3.15
CA LYS A 208 -4.62 6.58 4.29
C LYS A 208 -5.62 7.67 3.86
N PHE A 209 -5.60 8.07 2.59
CA PHE A 209 -6.48 9.08 1.98
C PHE A 209 -7.65 8.44 1.23
#